data_AF-A0A351MIR4-F1
#
_entry.id   AF-A0A351MIR4-F1
#
_cell.length_a   1.000
_cell.length_b   1.000
_cell.length_c   1.000
_cell.angle_alpha   90.00
_cell.angle_beta   90.00
_cell.angle_gamma   90.00
#
_symmetry.space_group_name_H-M   'P 1'
#
loop_
_entity.id
_entity.type
_entity.pdbx_description
1 polymer ?
#
loop_
_entity_poly.entity_id
_entity_poly.type
_entity_poly.pdbx_seq_one_letter_code
_entity_poly.pdbx_strand_id
1 'polypeptide(L)'
;MERLAAEEALAWAVDPRSVQVVCLLEGTASLAWAGGEQRLAAGDTVVVPAAMGSVELRPWGACVAVVAGAGGQHLVDPLAKESDDV
;
A
#
# COMPACT_ATOMS: atom_id res chain seq x y z
N MET A 1 -6.30 -1.29 11.12
CA MET A 1 -5.81 -2.35 10.21
C MET A 1 -6.82 -2.46 9.10
N GLU A 2 -6.38 -2.36 7.86
CA GLU A 2 -7.21 -2.40 6.66
C GLU A 2 -6.77 -3.56 5.78
N ARG A 3 -7.74 -4.34 5.29
CA ARG A 3 -7.53 -5.38 4.29
C ARG A 3 -7.89 -4.83 2.93
N LEU A 4 -6.98 -4.98 1.98
CA LEU A 4 -7.07 -4.42 0.65
C LEU A 4 -7.05 -5.57 -0.34
N ALA A 5 -8.07 -5.64 -1.19
CA ALA A 5 -8.02 -6.45 -2.40
C ALA A 5 -7.69 -5.49 -3.55
N ALA A 6 -6.58 -5.74 -4.24
CA ALA A 6 -6.08 -4.86 -5.28
C ALA A 6 -5.87 -5.64 -6.58
N GLU A 7 -6.53 -5.19 -7.64
CA GLU A 7 -6.27 -5.59 -9.02
C GLU A 7 -5.50 -4.48 -9.78
N GLU A 8 -5.54 -3.26 -9.25
CA GLU A 8 -4.87 -2.08 -9.77
C GLU A 8 -3.91 -1.50 -8.73
N ALA A 9 -3.05 -0.58 -9.16
CA ALA A 9 -2.11 0.08 -8.28
C ALA A 9 -2.84 0.94 -7.23
N LEU A 10 -2.31 0.93 -6.01
CA LEU A 10 -2.90 1.62 -4.87
C LEU A 10 -1.85 2.51 -4.21
N ALA A 11 -2.04 3.81 -4.26
CA ALA A 11 -1.14 4.80 -3.67
C ALA A 11 -1.71 5.38 -2.38
N TRP A 12 -0.86 5.64 -1.39
CA TRP A 12 -1.27 6.32 -0.16
C TRP A 12 -0.15 7.12 0.49
N ALA A 13 -0.55 8.07 1.33
CA ALA A 13 0.36 8.81 2.20
C ALA A 13 0.61 8.03 3.50
N VAL A 14 1.88 7.91 3.88
CA VAL A 14 2.29 7.31 5.13
C VAL A 14 2.10 8.32 6.26
N ASP A 15 1.47 7.92 7.36
CA ASP A 15 1.30 8.80 8.53
C ASP A 15 2.68 9.17 9.10
N PRO A 16 3.07 10.46 9.14
CA PRO A 16 4.40 10.87 9.60
C PRO A 16 4.62 10.67 11.11
N ARG A 17 3.59 10.30 11.87
CA ARG A 17 3.65 10.09 13.32
C ARG A 17 3.89 8.63 13.70
N SER A 18 3.74 7.68 12.78
CA SER A 18 3.80 6.25 13.10
C SER A 18 4.38 5.41 11.98
N VAL A 19 5.04 4.31 12.36
CA VAL A 19 5.40 3.27 11.38
C VAL A 19 4.13 2.55 10.92
N GLN A 20 4.13 2.16 9.64
CA GLN A 20 3.12 1.29 9.07
C GLN A 20 3.74 -0.06 8.72
N VAL A 21 2.92 -1.09 8.62
CA VAL A 21 3.29 -2.44 8.19
C VAL A 21 2.40 -2.83 7.03
N VAL A 22 3.02 -3.33 5.96
CA VAL A 22 2.34 -3.92 4.81
C VAL A 22 2.64 -5.40 4.83
N CYS A 23 1.60 -6.23 4.89
CA CYS A 23 1.71 -7.69 4.79
C CYS A 23 0.98 -8.14 3.52
N LEU A 24 1.67 -8.82 2.61
CA LEU A 24 1.03 -9.40 1.44
C LEU A 24 0.49 -10.79 1.82
N LEU A 25 -0.83 -10.97 1.79
CA LEU A 25 -1.47 -12.23 2.13
C LEU A 25 -1.53 -13.18 0.94
N GLU A 26 -1.80 -12.64 -0.25
CA GLU A 26 -2.01 -13.42 -1.48
C GLU A 26 -1.44 -12.67 -2.70
N GLY A 27 -0.95 -13.42 -3.68
CA GLY A 27 -0.44 -12.88 -4.95
C GLY A 27 1.03 -12.41 -4.89
N THR A 28 1.37 -11.49 -5.80
CA THR A 28 2.70 -10.86 -5.91
C THR A 28 2.50 -9.39 -6.24
N ALA A 29 3.33 -8.52 -5.66
CA ALA A 29 3.27 -7.07 -5.91
C ALA A 29 4.67 -6.45 -5.79
N SER A 30 4.82 -5.20 -6.23
CA SER A 30 5.91 -4.34 -5.78
C SER A 30 5.37 -3.22 -4.90
N LEU A 31 6.07 -2.92 -3.81
CA LEU A 31 5.86 -1.70 -3.02
C LEU A 31 6.90 -0.69 -3.48
N ALA A 32 6.46 0.43 -4.05
CA ALA A 32 7.32 1.49 -4.57
C ALA A 32 7.25 2.74 -3.68
N TRP A 33 8.36 3.48 -3.60
CA TRP A 33 8.48 4.75 -2.88
C TRP A 33 9.52 5.65 -3.53
N ALA A 34 9.66 6.88 -3.02
CA ALA A 34 10.69 7.80 -3.47
C ALA A 34 12.10 7.24 -3.18
N GLY A 35 12.76 6.69 -4.21
CA GLY A 35 14.11 6.17 -4.12
C GLY A 35 14.23 4.64 -4.15
N GLY A 36 13.14 3.90 -4.34
CA GLY A 36 13.24 2.46 -4.52
C GLY A 36 11.91 1.74 -4.68
N GLU A 37 12.03 0.44 -4.93
CA GLU A 37 10.93 -0.49 -4.88
C GLU A 37 11.40 -1.81 -4.25
N GLN A 38 10.44 -2.54 -3.69
CA GLN A 38 10.65 -3.88 -3.17
C GLN A 38 9.57 -4.82 -3.69
N ARG A 39 10.00 -5.94 -4.27
CA ARG A 39 9.10 -7.02 -4.65
C ARG A 39 8.64 -7.79 -3.41
N LEU A 40 7.36 -8.11 -3.38
CA LEU A 40 6.68 -8.85 -2.32
C LEU A 40 5.99 -10.08 -2.90
N ALA A 41 6.11 -11.20 -2.21
CA ALA A 41 5.34 -12.42 -2.41
C ALA A 41 4.41 -12.67 -1.20
N ALA A 42 3.44 -13.56 -1.37
CA ALA A 42 2.55 -13.95 -0.29
C ALA A 42 3.34 -14.41 0.95
N GLY A 43 2.99 -13.86 2.12
CA GLY A 43 3.69 -14.04 3.38
C GLY A 43 4.71 -12.94 3.71
N ASP A 44 5.15 -12.16 2.72
CA ASP A 44 6.11 -11.08 2.97
C ASP A 44 5.48 -9.96 3.79
N THR A 45 6.29 -9.40 4.69
CA THR A 45 5.92 -8.29 5.55
C THR A 45 7.00 -7.22 5.50
N VAL A 46 6.60 -5.98 5.23
CA VAL A 46 7.49 -4.82 5.16
C VAL A 46 7.05 -3.78 6.18
N VAL A 47 8.03 -3.25 6.91
CA VAL A 47 7.84 -2.06 7.74
C VAL A 47 8.07 -0.83 6.88
N VAL A 48 7.08 0.06 6.84
CA VAL A 48 7.13 1.34 6.15
C VAL A 48 7.39 2.44 7.19
N PRO A 49 8.58 3.06 7.19
CA PRO A 49 8.91 4.16 8.09
C PRO A 49 8.01 5.37 7.89
N ALA A 50 7.68 6.08 8.97
CA ALA A 50 6.85 7.29 8.94
C ALA A 50 7.39 8.39 8.00
N ALA A 51 8.73 8.46 7.85
CA ALA A 51 9.41 9.44 7.00
C ALA A 51 9.36 9.10 5.49
N MET A 52 8.75 7.98 5.09
CA MET A 52 8.70 7.55 3.69
C MET A 52 7.87 8.49 2.80
N GLY A 53 6.94 9.24 3.39
CA GLY A 53 6.08 10.18 2.66
C GLY A 53 4.93 9.46 1.97
N SER A 54 5.14 8.96 0.75
CA SER A 54 4.12 8.25 -0.03
C SER A 54 4.65 6.91 -0.53
N VAL A 55 3.76 5.92 -0.59
CA VAL A 55 4.06 4.60 -1.14
C VAL A 55 2.95 4.16 -2.10
N GLU A 56 3.30 3.23 -2.97
CA GLU A 56 2.40 2.66 -3.97
C GLU A 56 2.56 1.15 -4.02
N LEU A 57 1.47 0.41 -3.83
CA LEU A 57 1.42 -1.03 -4.02
C LEU A 57 0.96 -1.33 -5.45
N ARG A 58 1.83 -1.94 -6.25
CA ARG A 58 1.59 -2.29 -7.65
C ARG A 58 1.46 -3.81 -7.79
N PRO A 59 0.23 -4.34 -7.93
CA PRO A 59 0.03 -5.77 -7.96
C PRO A 59 0.34 -6.35 -9.36
N TRP A 60 0.88 -7.57 -9.42
CA TRP A 60 1.12 -8.29 -10.67
C TRP A 60 0.00 -9.31 -10.92
N GLY A 61 -1.19 -8.79 -11.19
CA GLY A 61 -2.45 -9.53 -11.13
C GLY A 61 -3.18 -9.26 -9.82
N ALA A 62 -4.22 -10.04 -9.49
CA ALA A 62 -4.94 -9.83 -8.22
C ALA A 62 -4.05 -10.15 -7.01
N CYS A 63 -4.09 -9.29 -5.99
CA CYS A 63 -3.43 -9.51 -4.72
C CYS A 63 -4.29 -9.12 -3.53
N VAL A 64 -3.93 -9.63 -2.36
CA VAL A 64 -4.52 -9.22 -1.08
C VAL A 64 -3.41 -8.76 -0.16
N ALA A 65 -3.54 -7.55 0.37
CA ALA A 65 -2.61 -6.99 1.34
C ALA A 65 -3.35 -6.52 2.60
N VAL A 66 -2.61 -6.46 3.70
CA VAL A 66 -3.04 -5.79 4.93
C VAL A 66 -2.10 -4.63 5.19
N VAL A 67 -2.67 -3.46 5.45
CA VAL A 67 -1.94 -2.28 5.91
C VAL A 67 -2.36 -1.98 7.35
N ALA A 68 -1.38 -1.83 8.23
CA ALA A 68 -1.60 -1.52 9.63
C ALA A 68 -0.66 -0.40 10.08
N GLY A 69 -1.22 0.63 10.72
CA GLY A 69 -0.46 1.72 11.35
C GLY A 69 -0.81 1.83 12.83
N ALA A 70 0.14 2.32 13.62
CA ALA A 70 -0.10 2.65 15.03
C ALA A 70 -0.81 4.01 15.12
N GLY A 71 -2.14 4.02 14.92
CA GLY A 71 -2.91 5.27 15.00
C GLY A 71 -4.40 5.20 14.69
N GLY A 72 -4.90 4.08 14.14
CA GLY A 72 -6.33 3.86 13.89
C GLY A 72 -6.97 4.77 12.83
N GLN A 73 -6.17 5.57 12.12
CA GLN A 73 -6.60 6.37 10.97
C GLN A 73 -6.86 5.47 9.75
N HIS A 74 -7.72 5.93 8.83
CA HIS A 74 -7.85 5.33 7.51
C HIS A 74 -6.51 5.47 6.79
N LEU A 75 -5.94 4.37 6.29
CA LEU A 75 -4.54 4.34 5.83
C LEU A 75 -4.44 4.42 4.32
N VAL A 76 -5.46 3.96 3.60
CA VAL A 76 -5.45 3.98 2.15
C VAL A 76 -6.75 4.50 1.56
N ASP A 77 -6.65 5.57 0.78
CA ASP A 77 -7.74 6.05 -0.07
C ASP A 77 -7.54 5.50 -1.49
N PRO A 78 -8.55 4.84 -2.09
CA PRO A 78 -8.51 4.55 -3.53
C PRO A 78 -8.41 5.87 -4.28
N LEU A 79 -7.49 5.98 -5.25
CA LEU A 79 -7.48 7.12 -6.16
C LEU A 79 -8.86 7.24 -6.79
N ALA A 80 -9.52 8.39 -6.59
CA ALA A 80 -10.75 8.71 -7.28
C ALA A 80 -10.49 8.54 -8.77
N LYS A 81 -11.32 7.74 -9.46
CA LYS A 81 -11.36 7.75 -10.92
C LYS A 81 -11.50 9.22 -11.33
N GLU A 82 -10.55 9.75 -12.09
CA GLU A 82 -10.79 10.99 -12.81
C GLU A 82 -12.09 10.75 -13.59
N SER A 83 -13.12 11.49 -13.21
CA SER A 83 -14.37 11.54 -13.95
C SER A 83 -14.03 12.09 -15.34
N ASP A 84 -14.12 11.21 -16.34
CA ASP A 84 -14.31 11.60 -17.73
C ASP A 84 -15.60 12.41 -17.81
N ASP A 85 -15.51 13.71 -17.57
CA ASP A 85 -16.54 14.66 -17.96
C ASP A 85 -16.41 14.85 -19.48
N VAL A 86 -17.29 14.13 -20.18
CA VAL A 86 -17.63 14.29 -21.61
C VAL A 86 -18.46 15.56 -21.81
#